data_AF-A0A7C3M3B5-F1
#
_entry.id   AF-A0A7C3M3B5-F1
#
_cell.length_a   1.000
_cell.length_b   1.000
_cell.length_c   1.000
_cell.angle_alpha   90.00
_cell.angle_beta   90.00
_cell.angle_gamma   90.00
#
_symmetry.space_group_name_H-M   'P 1'
#
loop_
_entity.id
_entity.type
_entity.pdbx_description
1 polymer ?
#
loop_
_entity_poly.entity_id
_entity_poly.type
_entity_poly.pdbx_seq_one_letter_code
_entity_poly.pdbx_strand_id
1 'polypeptide(L)'
;MKPLLPISLILTILTLTFLLNFSRSENGLVTINLNSSNVWWNDSLLIYGKVLNSANEPISNALVRVELLDQTCETYSLEDGSYNCTLLAPLELGSYRVFVNATKDNFTLTNSSTIKVKVVYGEAPTSLTERTVLEKYYLMQEPSGNISMVKIRLIVWKG
;
A
#
# COMPACT_ATOMS: atom_id res chain seq x y z
N MET A 1 -62.54 62.09 -16.62
CA MET A 1 -61.84 62.79 -15.51
C MET A 1 -61.05 61.75 -14.72
N LYS A 2 -59.90 62.18 -14.18
CA LYS A 2 -58.69 61.48 -13.69
C LYS A 2 -58.79 60.10 -12.97
N PRO A 3 -57.66 59.36 -12.96
CA PRO A 3 -57.56 57.90 -12.81
C PRO A 3 -57.17 57.44 -11.38
N LEU A 4 -57.27 56.14 -11.12
CA LEU A 4 -56.61 55.45 -10.01
C LEU A 4 -56.06 54.10 -10.49
N LEU A 5 -54.74 54.04 -10.67
CA LEU A 5 -53.89 52.87 -10.40
C LEU A 5 -53.30 53.12 -8.99
N PRO A 6 -52.90 52.11 -8.18
CA PRO A 6 -51.91 51.11 -8.60
C PRO A 6 -51.97 49.75 -7.83
N ILE A 7 -50.96 48.89 -8.06
CA ILE A 7 -50.51 47.76 -7.20
C ILE A 7 -51.37 46.49 -7.38
N SER A 8 -50.87 45.35 -7.88
CA SER A 8 -49.73 44.63 -7.35
C SER A 8 -49.06 43.78 -8.43
N LEU A 9 -47.83 44.17 -8.73
CA LEU A 9 -46.74 43.26 -9.05
C LEU A 9 -46.62 42.26 -7.88
N ILE A 10 -46.52 40.96 -8.15
CA ILE A 10 -45.55 40.02 -7.55
C ILE A 10 -45.79 38.67 -8.25
N LEU A 11 -44.88 38.45 -9.18
CA LEU A 11 -44.61 37.21 -9.90
C LEU A 11 -44.06 36.21 -8.88
N THR A 12 -44.90 35.35 -8.30
CA THR A 12 -44.41 34.23 -7.47
C THR A 12 -44.01 33.09 -8.39
N ILE A 13 -42.78 33.16 -8.90
CA ILE A 13 -42.08 32.01 -9.45
C ILE A 13 -41.93 31.03 -8.29
N LEU A 14 -42.69 29.95 -8.34
CA LEU A 14 -42.52 28.78 -7.49
C LEU A 14 -41.19 28.10 -7.90
N THR A 15 -40.06 28.66 -7.47
CA THR A 15 -38.79 27.94 -7.53
C THR A 15 -38.86 26.84 -6.49
N LEU A 16 -39.32 25.67 -6.91
CA LEU A 16 -39.07 24.43 -6.21
C LEU A 16 -37.55 24.28 -6.13
N THR A 17 -36.97 24.71 -5.00
CA THR A 17 -35.59 24.47 -4.66
C THR A 17 -35.43 22.97 -4.52
N PHE A 18 -35.09 22.33 -5.64
CA PHE A 18 -34.53 21.00 -5.68
C PHE A 18 -33.22 21.11 -4.87
N LEU A 19 -33.31 20.80 -3.57
CA LEU A 19 -32.16 20.57 -2.72
C LEU A 19 -31.47 19.33 -3.29
N LEU A 20 -30.62 19.55 -4.30
CA LEU A 20 -29.56 18.63 -4.63
C LEU A 20 -28.71 18.55 -3.37
N ASN A 21 -28.98 17.55 -2.54
CA ASN A 21 -27.99 17.02 -1.63
C ASN A 21 -26.86 16.49 -2.52
N PHE A 22 -25.94 17.37 -2.88
CA PHE A 22 -24.65 16.96 -3.38
C PHE A 22 -24.00 16.20 -2.21
N SER A 23 -24.03 14.87 -2.26
CA SER A 23 -23.11 14.08 -1.46
C SER A 23 -21.72 14.46 -1.96
N ARG A 24 -21.04 15.30 -1.19
CA ARG A 24 -19.63 15.58 -1.42
C ARG A 24 -18.91 14.24 -1.24
N SER A 25 -18.47 13.63 -2.33
CA SER A 25 -17.55 12.50 -2.29
C SER A 25 -16.21 13.02 -1.80
N GLU A 26 -16.08 13.18 -0.49
CA GLU A 26 -14.84 13.53 0.19
C GLU A 26 -13.92 12.31 0.18
N ASN A 27 -13.33 12.02 -0.98
CA ASN A 27 -12.40 10.90 -1.07
C ASN A 27 -11.11 11.33 -0.37
N GLY A 28 -10.90 10.84 0.84
CA GLY A 28 -9.62 10.92 1.54
C GLY A 28 -8.54 10.09 0.85
N LEU A 29 -7.38 9.98 1.49
CA LEU A 29 -6.23 9.23 0.99
C LEU A 29 -5.67 8.33 2.09
N VAL A 30 -5.40 7.06 1.76
CA VAL A 30 -4.50 6.21 2.57
C VAL A 30 -3.18 6.04 1.81
N THR A 31 -2.06 6.36 2.45
CA THR A 31 -0.72 6.19 1.87
C THR A 31 -0.11 4.88 2.37
N ILE A 32 0.76 4.28 1.56
CA ILE A 32 1.48 3.05 1.90
C ILE A 32 2.97 3.23 1.60
N ASN A 33 3.80 2.96 2.59
CA ASN A 33 5.25 2.93 2.51
C ASN A 33 5.76 1.58 3.03
N LEU A 34 6.90 1.16 2.51
CA LEU A 34 7.56 -0.10 2.83
C LEU A 34 8.98 0.22 3.27
N ASN A 35 9.50 -0.49 4.27
CA ASN A 35 10.93 -0.39 4.64
C ASN A 35 11.86 -0.84 3.50
N SER A 36 11.40 -1.80 2.68
CA SER A 36 12.06 -2.20 1.44
C SER A 36 11.05 -2.71 0.41
N SER A 37 11.32 -2.47 -0.87
CA SER A 37 10.59 -3.06 -2.00
C SER A 37 11.20 -4.39 -2.48
N ASN A 38 12.41 -4.72 -2.02
CA ASN A 38 13.10 -5.97 -2.32
C ASN A 38 13.50 -6.65 -1.01
N VAL A 39 13.00 -7.85 -0.77
CA VAL A 39 13.16 -8.56 0.51
C VAL A 39 13.54 -10.02 0.27
N TRP A 40 14.18 -10.66 1.25
CA TRP A 40 14.32 -12.11 1.23
C TRP A 40 13.01 -12.76 1.66
N TRP A 41 12.87 -14.04 1.38
CA TRP A 41 11.73 -14.80 1.88
C TRP A 41 11.74 -14.79 3.41
N ASN A 42 10.55 -14.76 4.02
CA ASN A 42 10.38 -14.76 5.47
C ASN A 42 11.05 -13.58 6.21
N ASP A 43 11.56 -12.58 5.50
CA ASP A 43 12.03 -11.34 6.12
C ASP A 43 10.83 -10.57 6.70
N SER A 44 11.10 -9.86 7.80
CA SER A 44 10.15 -8.93 8.38
C SER A 44 9.97 -7.71 7.47
N LEU A 45 8.74 -7.51 7.01
CA LEU A 45 8.31 -6.38 6.19
C LEU A 45 7.55 -5.39 7.07
N LEU A 46 8.09 -4.18 7.21
CA LEU A 46 7.38 -3.09 7.88
C LEU A 46 6.59 -2.29 6.85
N ILE A 47 5.27 -2.30 7.00
CA ILE A 47 4.32 -1.50 6.23
C ILE A 47 3.86 -0.34 7.11
N TYR A 48 3.94 0.88 6.61
CA TYR A 48 3.54 2.06 7.36
C TYR A 48 2.99 3.15 6.44
N GLY A 49 2.22 4.07 6.97
CA GLY A 49 1.59 5.09 6.16
C GLY A 49 0.77 6.08 6.98
N LYS A 50 -0.08 6.84 6.29
CA LYS A 50 -1.01 7.80 6.87
C LYS A 50 -2.40 7.67 6.27
N VAL A 51 -3.41 7.90 7.10
CA VAL A 51 -4.82 8.07 6.69
C VAL A 51 -5.15 9.55 6.77
N LEU A 52 -5.53 10.14 5.64
CA LEU A 52 -5.80 11.56 5.47
C LEU A 52 -7.21 11.78 4.91
N ASN A 53 -7.88 12.86 5.31
CA ASN A 53 -9.14 13.29 4.70
C ASN A 53 -8.90 14.02 3.37
N SER A 54 -9.98 14.50 2.73
CA SER A 54 -9.90 15.22 1.46
C SER A 54 -9.18 16.58 1.56
N ALA A 55 -8.97 17.10 2.77
CA ALA A 55 -8.23 18.32 3.07
C ALA A 55 -6.75 18.05 3.47
N ASN A 56 -6.26 16.81 3.31
CA ASN A 56 -4.95 16.34 3.77
C ASN A 56 -4.73 16.42 5.30
N GLU A 57 -5.80 16.46 6.09
CA GLU A 57 -5.72 16.40 7.55
C GLU A 57 -5.74 14.95 8.03
N PRO A 58 -5.02 14.63 9.11
CA PRO A 58 -4.94 13.27 9.62
C PRO A 58 -6.27 12.76 10.17
N ILE A 59 -6.57 11.49 9.88
CA ILE A 59 -7.71 10.78 10.44
C ILE A 59 -7.19 9.80 11.49
N SER A 60 -7.53 10.05 12.75
CA SER A 60 -7.21 9.16 13.87
C SER A 60 -8.24 8.06 14.07
N ASN A 61 -7.88 6.97 14.75
CA ASN A 61 -8.74 5.84 15.09
C ASN A 61 -9.49 5.23 13.89
N ALA A 62 -8.94 5.33 12.68
CA ALA A 62 -9.43 4.56 11.53
C ALA A 62 -8.89 3.13 11.64
N LEU A 63 -9.73 2.12 11.43
CA LEU A 63 -9.30 0.73 11.36
C LEU A 63 -8.53 0.53 10.06
N VAL A 64 -7.25 0.14 10.17
CA VAL A 64 -6.38 -0.13 9.02
C VAL A 64 -6.11 -1.63 8.94
N ARG A 65 -6.49 -2.23 7.82
CA ARG A 65 -6.22 -3.64 7.47
C ARG A 65 -5.15 -3.69 6.39
N VAL A 66 -4.06 -4.38 6.68
CA VAL A 66 -2.97 -4.65 5.73
C VAL A 66 -3.01 -6.12 5.34
N GLU A 67 -3.03 -6.39 4.04
CA GLU A 67 -3.15 -7.74 3.48
C GLU A 67 -1.99 -8.04 2.53
N LEU A 68 -1.39 -9.22 2.70
CA LEU A 68 -0.35 -9.78 1.84
C LEU A 68 -0.58 -11.29 1.72
N LEU A 69 -1.07 -11.73 0.56
CA LEU A 69 -1.52 -13.11 0.35
C LEU A 69 -2.58 -13.51 1.39
N ASP A 70 -2.30 -14.52 2.20
CA ASP A 70 -3.11 -15.07 3.28
C ASP A 70 -2.83 -14.41 4.65
N GLN A 71 -1.84 -13.53 4.73
CA GLN A 71 -1.53 -12.78 5.94
C GLN A 71 -2.36 -11.51 6.02
N THR A 72 -2.94 -11.27 7.19
CA THR A 72 -3.66 -10.04 7.52
C THR A 72 -3.14 -9.47 8.84
N CYS A 73 -3.06 -8.16 8.91
CA CYS A 73 -2.69 -7.43 10.10
C CYS A 73 -3.61 -6.22 10.25
N GLU A 74 -4.16 -6.06 11.45
CA GLU A 74 -5.10 -5.00 11.78
C GLU A 74 -4.47 -4.05 12.80
N THR A 75 -4.66 -2.76 12.59
CA THR A 75 -4.21 -1.70 13.50
C THR A 75 -5.17 -0.51 13.43
N TYR A 76 -4.97 0.49 14.27
CA TYR A 76 -5.70 1.76 14.21
C TYR A 76 -4.73 2.90 13.92
N SER A 77 -5.18 3.88 13.12
CA SER A 77 -4.39 5.09 12.91
C SER A 77 -4.28 5.91 14.20
N LEU A 78 -3.09 6.48 14.43
CA LEU A 78 -2.79 7.35 15.56
C LEU A 78 -3.39 8.76 15.37
N GLU A 79 -3.24 9.63 16.36
CA GLU A 79 -3.72 11.03 16.30
C GLU A 79 -3.19 11.81 15.09
N ASP A 80 -1.94 11.54 14.68
CA ASP A 80 -1.32 12.14 13.50
C ASP A 80 -1.66 11.42 12.18
N GLY A 81 -2.63 10.51 12.22
CA GLY A 81 -3.11 9.69 11.11
C GLY A 81 -2.15 8.56 10.73
N SER A 82 -1.01 8.41 11.40
CA SER A 82 -0.03 7.37 11.06
C SER A 82 -0.50 5.99 11.48
N TYR A 83 -0.06 4.98 10.76
CA TYR A 83 -0.24 3.58 11.13
C TYR A 83 1.01 2.79 10.75
N ASN A 84 1.23 1.66 11.42
CA ASN A 84 2.23 0.68 11.03
C ASN A 84 1.76 -0.73 11.30
N CYS A 85 2.36 -1.68 10.59
CA CYS A 85 2.07 -3.08 10.65
C CYS A 85 3.30 -3.87 10.17
N THR A 86 3.52 -5.04 10.76
CA THR A 86 4.60 -5.95 10.34
C THR A 86 4.02 -7.26 9.84
N LEU A 87 4.42 -7.67 8.64
CA LEU A 87 4.10 -8.96 8.03
C LEU A 87 5.39 -9.68 7.63
N LEU A 88 5.31 -10.96 7.27
CA LEU A 88 6.44 -11.72 6.75
C LEU A 88 6.38 -11.80 5.23
N ALA A 89 7.52 -11.62 4.57
CA ALA A 89 7.64 -11.81 3.14
C ALA A 89 7.30 -13.27 2.74
N PRO A 90 6.59 -13.50 1.61
CA PRO A 90 6.27 -14.83 1.14
C PRO A 90 7.49 -15.74 0.98
N LEU A 91 7.27 -17.04 1.13
CA LEU A 91 8.34 -18.05 1.05
C LEU A 91 8.81 -18.30 -0.40
N GLU A 92 7.93 -18.05 -1.35
CA GLU A 92 8.19 -18.19 -2.77
C GLU A 92 8.80 -16.91 -3.36
N LEU A 93 9.68 -17.08 -4.36
CA LEU A 93 10.24 -15.95 -5.09
C LEU A 93 9.19 -15.38 -6.05
N GLY A 94 9.08 -14.06 -6.12
CA GLY A 94 8.06 -13.43 -6.97
C GLY A 94 7.81 -11.97 -6.68
N SER A 95 6.86 -11.41 -7.42
CA SER A 95 6.31 -10.07 -7.15
C SER A 95 4.94 -10.23 -6.49
N TYR A 96 4.76 -9.59 -5.34
CA TYR A 96 3.54 -9.70 -4.53
C TYR A 96 2.96 -8.33 -4.26
N ARG A 97 1.62 -8.23 -4.27
CA ARG A 97 0.91 -6.99 -3.99
C ARG A 97 0.51 -6.95 -2.52
N VAL A 98 0.83 -5.85 -1.86
CA VAL A 98 0.37 -5.51 -0.51
C VAL A 98 -0.82 -4.57 -0.64
N PHE A 99 -1.92 -4.88 0.02
CA PHE A 99 -3.10 -4.02 0.06
C PHE A 99 -3.26 -3.39 1.42
N VAL A 100 -3.77 -2.16 1.45
CA VAL A 100 -4.13 -1.43 2.67
C VAL A 100 -5.54 -0.92 2.49
N ASN A 101 -6.42 -1.26 3.44
CA ASN A 101 -7.78 -0.76 3.54
C ASN A 101 -7.93 -0.03 4.87
N ALA A 102 -8.27 1.27 4.83
CA ALA A 102 -8.58 2.06 6.01
C ALA A 102 -10.08 2.37 6.04
N THR A 103 -10.75 2.02 7.14
CA THR A 103 -12.18 2.23 7.34
C THR A 103 -12.43 3.08 8.58
N LYS A 104 -13.33 4.06 8.45
CA LYS A 104 -13.87 4.80 9.58
C LYS A 104 -15.27 5.30 9.23
N ASP A 105 -16.21 5.12 10.15
CA ASP A 105 -17.61 5.47 9.96
C ASP A 105 -18.18 4.89 8.65
N ASN A 106 -18.50 5.74 7.67
CA ASN A 106 -19.11 5.35 6.40
C ASN A 106 -18.16 5.47 5.20
N PHE A 107 -16.85 5.63 5.41
CA PHE A 107 -15.88 5.70 4.31
C PHE A 107 -14.79 4.63 4.42
N THR A 108 -14.37 4.17 3.24
CA THR A 108 -13.30 3.20 3.06
C THR A 108 -12.30 3.76 2.06
N LEU A 109 -11.03 3.80 2.44
CA LEU A 109 -9.92 4.22 1.60
C LEU A 109 -9.05 3.00 1.33
N THR A 110 -8.61 2.84 0.09
CA THR A 110 -7.80 1.68 -0.31
C THR A 110 -6.55 2.13 -1.06
N ASN A 111 -5.44 1.45 -0.85
CA ASN A 111 -4.21 1.64 -1.62
C ASN A 111 -3.44 0.31 -1.70
N SER A 112 -2.49 0.22 -2.63
CA SER A 112 -1.66 -0.97 -2.77
C SER A 112 -0.24 -0.62 -3.21
N SER A 113 0.70 -1.46 -2.80
CA SER A 113 2.10 -1.40 -3.25
C SER A 113 2.58 -2.79 -3.65
N THR A 114 3.78 -2.88 -4.22
CA THR A 114 4.37 -4.15 -4.65
C THR A 114 5.69 -4.37 -3.95
N ILE A 115 5.88 -5.58 -3.41
CA ILE A 115 7.17 -6.11 -2.98
C ILE A 115 7.67 -7.13 -3.98
N LYS A 116 8.99 -7.31 -4.03
CA LYS A 116 9.63 -8.38 -4.78
C LYS A 116 10.46 -9.24 -3.83
N VAL A 117 10.06 -10.50 -3.68
CA VAL A 117 10.84 -11.52 -2.98
C VAL A 117 11.88 -12.04 -3.96
N LYS A 118 13.15 -11.74 -3.69
CA LYS A 118 14.27 -12.14 -4.54
C LYS A 118 15.51 -12.39 -3.71
N VAL A 119 16.36 -13.28 -4.19
CA VAL A 119 17.71 -13.42 -3.66
C VAL A 119 18.55 -12.21 -4.08
N VAL A 120 19.20 -11.57 -3.12
CA VAL A 120 20.18 -10.51 -3.39
C VAL A 120 21.57 -11.11 -3.30
N TYR A 121 22.30 -11.09 -4.41
CA TYR A 121 23.71 -11.48 -4.46
C TYR A 121 24.59 -10.24 -4.37
N GLY A 122 25.82 -10.38 -3.86
CA GLY A 122 26.82 -9.31 -3.87
C GLY A 122 27.18 -8.87 -5.29
N GLU A 123 27.68 -7.64 -5.43
CA GLU A 123 28.17 -7.14 -6.71
C GLU A 123 29.42 -7.89 -7.15
N ALA A 124 29.53 -8.17 -8.45
CA ALA A 124 30.77 -8.70 -9.00
C ALA A 124 31.80 -7.57 -9.12
N PRO A 125 33.02 -7.70 -8.56
CA PRO A 125 34.09 -6.75 -8.80
C PRO A 125 34.39 -6.65 -10.30
N THR A 126 34.39 -5.43 -10.81
CA THR A 126 34.54 -5.13 -12.25
C THR A 126 36.00 -5.11 -12.72
N SER A 127 36.96 -5.06 -11.80
CA SER A 127 38.40 -4.92 -12.10
C SER A 127 39.22 -6.21 -11.99
N LEU A 128 38.62 -7.32 -11.52
CA LEU A 128 39.34 -8.58 -11.30
C LEU A 128 38.96 -9.60 -12.37
N THR A 129 39.93 -9.99 -13.20
CA THR A 129 39.74 -10.96 -14.29
C THR A 129 40.06 -12.39 -13.87
N GLU A 130 41.02 -12.57 -12.95
CA GLU A 130 41.36 -13.88 -12.43
C GLU A 130 40.37 -14.29 -11.33
N ARG A 131 39.66 -15.39 -11.58
CA ARG A 131 38.68 -15.93 -10.65
C ARG A 131 38.78 -17.43 -10.53
N THR A 132 38.56 -17.93 -9.33
CA THR A 132 38.26 -19.34 -9.07
C THR A 132 36.77 -19.49 -8.89
N VAL A 133 36.18 -20.44 -9.61
CA VAL A 133 34.75 -20.75 -9.53
C VAL A 133 34.61 -22.14 -8.93
N LEU A 134 33.92 -22.22 -7.79
CA LEU A 134 33.47 -23.48 -7.22
C LEU A 134 31.97 -23.61 -7.43
N GLU A 135 31.56 -24.63 -8.16
CA GLU A 135 30.15 -24.97 -8.35
C GLU A 135 29.81 -26.24 -7.59
N LYS A 136 28.75 -26.20 -6.79
CA LYS A 136 28.21 -27.39 -6.12
C LYS A 136 26.69 -27.39 -6.22
N TYR A 137 26.15 -28.59 -6.35
CA TYR A 137 24.72 -28.84 -6.37
C TYR A 137 24.30 -29.38 -5.01
N TYR A 138 23.23 -28.82 -4.47
CA TYR A 138 22.63 -29.23 -3.22
C TYR A 138 21.15 -29.48 -3.43
N LEU A 139 20.61 -30.48 -2.76
CA LEU A 139 19.17 -30.59 -2.60
C LEU A 139 18.79 -29.72 -1.40
N MET A 140 17.87 -28.80 -1.61
CA MET A 140 17.31 -27.96 -0.56
C MET A 140 15.82 -28.24 -0.48
N GLN A 141 15.34 -28.51 0.73
CA GLN A 141 13.92 -28.54 0.99
C GLN A 141 13.46 -27.11 1.26
N GLU A 142 12.54 -26.64 0.44
CA GLU A 142 11.88 -25.36 0.61
C GLU A 142 10.97 -25.39 1.85
N PRO A 143 10.67 -24.23 2.46
CA PRO A 143 9.66 -24.12 3.52
C PRO A 143 8.28 -24.69 3.15
N SER A 144 7.94 -24.73 1.85
CA SER A 144 6.73 -25.37 1.31
C SER A 144 6.73 -26.91 1.38
N GLY A 145 7.89 -27.52 1.66
CA GLY A 145 8.11 -28.96 1.65
C GLY A 145 8.65 -29.51 0.32
N ASN A 146 8.66 -28.72 -0.75
CA ASN A 146 9.21 -29.11 -2.04
C ASN A 146 10.73 -29.29 -1.98
N ILE A 147 11.26 -30.24 -2.75
CA ILE A 147 12.71 -30.45 -2.88
C ILE A 147 13.17 -29.85 -4.20
N SER A 148 14.08 -28.89 -4.11
CA SER A 148 14.66 -28.19 -5.25
C SER A 148 16.16 -28.42 -5.31
N MET A 149 16.71 -28.52 -6.53
CA MET A 149 18.16 -28.59 -6.74
C MET A 149 18.72 -27.16 -6.84
N VAL A 150 19.55 -26.78 -5.88
CA VAL A 150 20.20 -25.48 -5.82
C VAL A 150 21.63 -25.62 -6.36
N LYS A 151 21.98 -24.78 -7.34
CA LYS A 151 23.35 -24.62 -7.80
C LYS A 151 23.99 -23.45 -7.06
N ILE A 152 24.90 -23.74 -6.15
CA ILE A 152 25.74 -22.72 -5.51
C ILE A 152 26.97 -22.51 -6.39
N ARG A 153 27.17 -21.27 -6.83
CA ARG A 153 28.37 -20.83 -7.54
C ARG A 153 29.12 -19.84 -6.66
N LEU A 154 30.18 -20.31 -6.00
CA LEU A 154 31.10 -19.44 -5.28
C LEU A 154 32.16 -18.94 -6.27
N ILE A 155 32.26 -17.63 -6.44
CA ILE A 155 33.28 -16.99 -7.25
C ILE A 155 34.22 -16.26 -6.30
N VAL A 156 35.49 -16.64 -6.31
CA VAL A 156 36.54 -15.96 -5.56
C VAL A 156 37.43 -15.27 -6.58
N TRP A 157 37.56 -13.95 -6.48
CA TRP A 157 38.51 -13.20 -7.28
C TRP A 157 39.85 -13.15 -6.58
N LYS A 158 40.95 -13.33 -7.32
CA LYS A 158 42.30 -13.08 -6.80
C LYS A 158 42.63 -11.60 -6.97
N GLY A 159 43.04 -10.96 -5.87
CA GLY A 159 43.58 -9.60 -5.86
C GLY A 159 45.07 -9.57 -6.11
#